data_AF-A0A1E5FSL2-F1
#
_entry.id   AF-A0A1E5FSL2-F1
#
_cell.length_a   1.000
_cell.length_b   1.000
_cell.length_c   1.000
_cell.angle_alpha   90.00
_cell.angle_beta   90.00
_cell.angle_gamma   90.00
#
_symmetry.space_group_name_H-M   'P 1'
#
loop_
_entity.id
_entity.type
_entity.pdbx_description
1 polymer ?
#
loop_
_entity_poly.entity_id
_entity_poly.type
_entity_poly.pdbx_seq_one_letter_code
_entity_poly.pdbx_strand_id
1 'polypeptide(L)'
;MSAEFESLSSQEQLKYLINLEEKGDRLKPKQRALKSRLEKELQPSTSMPEKSEVKTNLFGKVSTSAVNPKAVRFLQKERDLLTERTNSLNTKNPHAVVERLGSLKAVNDTSLIRAAVLALVDMDDNTLIEYIKQTQLNMIGSGNKS
;
A
#
# COMPACT_ATOMS: atom_id res chain seq x y z
N MET A 1 -4.36 10.47 38.02
CA MET A 1 -2.91 10.70 38.15
C MET A 1 -2.77 11.50 39.42
N SER A 2 -1.77 11.21 40.26
CA SER A 2 -1.60 11.95 41.52
C SER A 2 -1.18 13.39 41.21
N ALA A 3 -1.63 14.36 42.01
CA ALA A 3 -1.25 15.77 41.85
C ALA A 3 0.29 15.96 41.90
N GLU A 4 0.97 15.08 42.64
CA GLU A 4 2.43 15.02 42.75
C GLU A 4 3.14 14.64 41.44
N PHE A 5 2.50 13.85 40.56
CA PHE A 5 3.08 13.46 39.28
C PHE A 5 3.04 14.62 38.26
N GLU A 6 1.99 15.43 38.31
CA GLU A 6 1.79 16.55 37.39
C GLU A 6 2.69 17.76 37.74
N SER A 7 3.21 17.83 38.97
CA SER A 7 4.19 18.83 39.38
C SER A 7 5.65 18.48 39.03
N LEU A 8 5.93 17.26 38.56
CA LEU A 8 7.29 16.83 38.19
C LEU A 8 7.72 17.43 36.85
N SER A 9 9.03 17.62 36.66
CA SER A 9 9.57 18.03 35.37
C SER A 9 9.38 16.94 34.30
N SER A 10 9.33 17.32 33.02
CA SER A 10 9.10 16.39 31.89
C SER A 10 10.09 15.21 31.87
N GLN A 11 11.34 15.43 32.33
CA GLN A 11 12.36 14.39 32.42
C GLN A 11 12.10 13.41 33.57
N GLU A 12 11.64 13.92 34.72
CA GLU A 12 11.30 13.10 35.90
C GLU A 12 10.03 12.30 35.65
N GLN A 13 9.05 12.88 34.94
CA GLN A 13 7.84 12.17 34.50
C GLN A 13 8.20 10.97 33.60
N LEU A 14 9.13 11.15 32.66
CA LEU A 14 9.60 10.07 31.80
C LEU A 14 10.32 8.97 32.61
N LYS A 15 11.24 9.34 33.50
CA LYS A 15 11.95 8.39 34.38
C LYS A 15 11.00 7.59 35.27
N TYR A 16 9.97 8.25 35.81
CA TYR A 16 8.95 7.59 36.62
C TYR A 16 8.16 6.55 35.83
N LEU A 17 7.79 6.87 34.58
CA LEU A 17 7.04 5.94 33.72
C LEU A 17 7.89 4.75 33.25
N ILE A 18 9.19 4.94 33.01
CA ILE A 18 10.14 3.87 32.71
C ILE A 18 10.31 2.95 33.92
N ASN A 19 10.54 3.52 35.11
CA ASN A 19 10.68 2.75 36.35
C ASN A 19 9.43 1.93 36.69
N LEU A 20 8.22 2.42 36.36
CA LEU A 20 6.98 1.65 36.54
C LEU A 20 6.92 0.43 35.61
N GLU A 21 7.36 0.58 34.36
CA GLU A 21 7.38 -0.52 33.40
C GLU A 21 8.45 -1.55 33.73
N GLU A 22 9.64 -1.11 34.18
CA GLU A 22 10.73 -1.98 34.65
C GLU A 22 10.35 -2.78 35.91
N LYS A 23 9.52 -2.20 36.78
CA LYS A 23 8.94 -2.90 37.94
C LYS A 23 7.85 -3.92 37.56
N GLY A 24 7.50 -4.02 36.28
CA GLY A 24 6.51 -4.97 35.77
C GLY A 24 5.06 -4.48 35.81
N ASP A 25 4.82 -3.23 36.20
CA ASP A 25 3.48 -2.65 36.22
C ASP A 25 3.05 -2.23 34.81
N ARG A 26 1.88 -2.70 34.38
CA ARG A 26 1.31 -2.31 33.08
C ARG A 26 0.87 -0.85 33.12
N LEU A 27 1.55 0.01 32.35
CA LEU A 27 1.15 1.40 32.14
C LEU A 27 -0.29 1.50 31.63
N LYS A 28 -1.09 2.39 32.23
CA LYS A 28 -2.45 2.71 31.76
C LYS A 28 -2.39 3.39 30.39
N PRO A 29 -3.45 3.34 29.56
CA PRO A 29 -3.44 3.93 28.21
C PRO A 29 -3.00 5.40 28.17
N LYS A 30 -3.45 6.23 29.13
CA LYS A 30 -3.04 7.63 29.25
C LYS A 30 -1.54 7.80 29.56
N GLN A 31 -0.97 6.91 30.37
CA GLN A 31 0.46 6.92 30.73
C GLN A 31 1.34 6.48 29.55
N ARG A 32 0.89 5.51 28.75
CA ARG A 32 1.59 5.09 27.51
C ARG A 32 1.65 6.21 26.48
N ALA A 33 0.54 6.92 26.29
CA ALA A 33 0.48 8.07 25.40
C ALA A 33 1.42 9.21 25.87
N LEU A 34 1.44 9.49 27.18
CA LEU A 34 2.34 10.48 27.77
C LEU A 34 3.80 10.10 27.59
N LYS A 35 4.16 8.83 27.86
CA LYS A 35 5.52 8.31 27.67
C LYS A 35 5.99 8.51 26.23
N SER A 36 5.21 8.07 25.24
CA SER A 36 5.59 8.19 23.82
C SER A 36 5.74 9.65 23.37
N ARG A 37 4.95 10.56 23.93
CA ARG A 37 5.09 12.00 23.68
C ARG A 37 6.38 12.55 24.30
N LEU A 38 6.63 12.25 25.58
CA LEU A 38 7.83 12.71 26.29
C LEU A 38 9.11 12.15 25.69
N GLU A 39 9.13 10.89 25.24
CA GLU A 39 10.27 10.29 24.53
C GLU A 39 10.58 11.03 23.23
N LYS A 40 9.56 11.43 22.47
CA LYS A 40 9.73 12.20 21.23
C LYS A 40 10.17 13.64 21.48
N GLU A 41 9.68 14.26 22.56
CA GLU A 41 10.03 15.64 22.93
C GLU A 41 11.45 15.73 23.54
N LEU A 42 11.90 14.69 24.24
CA LEU A 42 13.20 14.65 24.92
C LEU A 42 14.30 13.95 24.12
N GLN A 43 13.96 13.25 23.02
CA GLN A 43 14.98 12.80 22.08
C GLN A 43 15.65 14.02 21.48
N PRO A 44 16.96 14.25 21.74
CA PRO A 44 17.68 15.27 21.01
C PRO A 44 17.61 14.90 19.53
N SER A 45 17.37 15.88 18.66
CA SER A 45 17.39 15.77 17.19
C SER A 45 18.80 15.52 16.65
N THR A 46 19.56 14.65 17.32
CA THR A 46 20.97 14.38 17.16
C THR A 46 21.19 12.87 17.28
N SER A 47 20.64 12.10 16.35
CA SER A 47 21.28 10.85 15.95
C SER A 47 21.27 10.79 14.42
N MET A 48 22.43 11.11 13.87
CA MET A 48 22.87 10.65 12.56
C MET A 48 22.51 9.15 12.43
N PRO A 49 22.12 8.65 11.26
CA PRO A 49 21.75 7.25 11.12
C PRO A 49 23.00 6.40 11.40
N GLU A 50 23.07 5.82 12.60
CA GLU A 50 24.08 4.83 12.92
C GLU A 50 23.91 3.68 11.93
N LYS A 51 24.99 3.39 11.21
CA LYS A 51 25.14 2.19 10.40
C LYS A 51 24.98 1.00 11.33
N SER A 52 23.77 0.48 11.44
CA SER A 52 23.57 -0.86 11.98
C SER A 52 24.42 -1.81 11.14
N GLU A 53 25.37 -2.48 11.78
CA GLU A 53 26.08 -3.61 11.18
C GLU A 53 25.06 -4.73 10.97
N VAL A 54 24.46 -4.71 9.77
CA VAL A 54 23.52 -5.73 9.33
C VAL A 54 24.29 -7.04 9.22
N LYS A 55 24.05 -7.96 10.16
CA LYS A 55 24.39 -9.37 10.00
C LYS A 55 23.73 -9.87 8.71
N THR A 56 24.57 -10.15 7.73
CA THR A 56 24.20 -10.53 6.37
C THR A 56 23.56 -11.92 6.35
N ASN A 57 22.24 -11.99 6.38
CA ASN A 57 21.53 -13.15 5.84
C ASN A 57 21.58 -13.05 4.32
N LEU A 58 22.40 -13.91 3.72
CA LEU A 58 22.76 -13.98 2.30
C LEU A 58 21.64 -14.58 1.42
N PHE A 59 20.41 -14.08 1.54
CA PHE A 59 19.32 -14.43 0.63
C PHE A 59 18.68 -13.17 0.06
N GLY A 60 18.87 -12.94 -1.24
CA GLY A 60 18.14 -11.94 -2.04
C GLY A 60 18.79 -10.55 -2.12
N LYS A 61 19.88 -10.42 -2.89
CA LYS A 61 20.41 -9.13 -3.37
C LYS A 61 19.57 -8.56 -4.53
N VAL A 62 18.26 -8.45 -4.38
CA VAL A 62 17.49 -7.55 -5.25
C VAL A 62 17.27 -6.29 -4.44
N SER A 63 17.84 -5.18 -4.90
CA SER A 63 17.52 -3.86 -4.38
C SER A 63 16.01 -3.67 -4.49
N THR A 64 15.29 -3.83 -3.38
CA THR A 64 13.88 -3.43 -3.28
C THR A 64 13.80 -1.92 -3.06
N SER A 65 14.61 -1.13 -3.78
CA SER A 65 14.32 0.29 -3.95
C SER A 65 12.88 0.34 -4.45
N ALA A 66 11.96 0.75 -3.59
CA ALA A 66 10.54 0.71 -3.85
C ALA A 66 10.29 1.46 -5.16
N VAL A 67 10.15 0.70 -6.25
CA VAL A 67 9.71 1.26 -7.52
C VAL A 67 8.29 1.66 -7.22
N ASN A 68 8.07 2.97 -7.12
CA ASN A 68 6.75 3.56 -6.96
C ASN A 68 6.25 3.84 -8.38
N PRO A 69 5.63 2.86 -9.09
CA PRO A 69 5.15 3.09 -10.42
C PRO A 69 4.12 4.22 -10.40
N LYS A 70 4.15 5.06 -11.44
CA LYS A 70 3.13 6.10 -11.59
C LYS A 70 1.76 5.43 -11.68
N ALA A 71 0.82 5.87 -10.84
CA ALA A 71 -0.52 5.32 -10.82
C ALA A 71 -1.21 5.55 -12.18
N VAL A 72 -1.80 4.48 -12.73
CA VAL A 72 -2.65 4.55 -13.92
C VAL A 72 -4.04 4.96 -13.47
N ARG A 73 -4.59 6.02 -14.07
CA ARG A 73 -5.92 6.52 -13.75
C ARG A 73 -6.94 5.85 -14.68
N PHE A 74 -7.93 5.19 -14.07
CA PHE A 74 -9.07 4.61 -14.78
C PHE A 74 -10.32 5.49 -14.67
N LEU A 75 -11.11 5.52 -15.73
CA LEU A 75 -12.49 6.03 -15.73
C LEU A 75 -13.43 5.01 -15.09
N GLN A 76 -14.61 5.44 -14.65
CA GLN A 76 -15.59 4.52 -14.06
C GLN A 76 -16.03 3.44 -15.05
N LYS A 77 -16.33 3.83 -16.29
CA LYS A 77 -16.72 2.89 -17.36
C LYS A 77 -15.66 1.81 -17.62
N GLU A 78 -14.38 2.13 -17.48
CA GLU A 78 -13.29 1.16 -17.66
C GLU A 78 -13.26 0.16 -16.50
N ARG A 79 -13.49 0.61 -15.27
CA ARG A 79 -13.64 -0.28 -14.10
C ARG A 79 -14.86 -1.21 -14.25
N ASP A 80 -15.96 -0.66 -14.74
CA ASP A 80 -17.18 -1.43 -14.98
C ASP A 80 -16.93 -2.51 -16.06
N LEU A 81 -16.22 -2.17 -17.14
CA LEU A 81 -15.82 -3.12 -18.19
C LEU A 81 -14.89 -4.22 -17.66
N LEU A 82 -13.93 -3.89 -16.79
CA LEU A 82 -13.06 -4.90 -16.16
C LEU A 82 -13.86 -5.86 -15.28
N THR A 83 -14.81 -5.32 -14.51
CA THR A 83 -15.71 -6.11 -13.66
C THR A 83 -16.61 -7.02 -14.49
N GLU A 84 -17.25 -6.46 -15.53
CA GLU A 84 -18.10 -7.22 -16.45
C GLU A 84 -17.29 -8.33 -17.14
N ARG A 85 -16.07 -8.03 -17.57
CA ARG A 85 -15.22 -9.03 -18.23
C ARG A 85 -14.82 -10.16 -17.29
N THR A 86 -14.50 -9.84 -16.04
CA THR A 86 -14.23 -10.83 -14.99
C THR A 86 -15.43 -11.75 -14.79
N ASN A 87 -16.62 -11.17 -14.63
CA ASN A 87 -17.86 -11.93 -14.48
C ASN A 87 -18.17 -12.79 -15.71
N SER A 88 -17.96 -12.24 -16.91
CA SER A 88 -18.17 -12.92 -18.19
C SER A 88 -17.26 -14.14 -18.35
N LEU A 89 -15.98 -14.03 -17.97
CA LEU A 89 -15.05 -15.17 -17.98
C LEU A 89 -15.46 -16.26 -16.99
N ASN A 90 -15.83 -15.87 -15.78
CA ASN A 90 -16.23 -16.79 -14.72
C ASN A 90 -17.59 -17.46 -14.97
N THR A 91 -18.47 -16.83 -15.75
CA THR A 91 -19.80 -17.39 -16.08
C THR A 91 -19.80 -18.19 -17.38
N LYS A 92 -19.15 -17.69 -18.43
CA LYS A 92 -19.19 -18.32 -19.75
C LYS A 92 -18.18 -19.46 -19.88
N ASN A 93 -17.00 -19.33 -19.28
CA ASN A 93 -15.90 -20.30 -19.43
C ASN A 93 -15.27 -20.72 -18.08
N PRO A 94 -16.06 -21.09 -17.04
CA PRO A 94 -15.52 -21.42 -15.73
C PRO A 94 -14.53 -22.59 -15.76
N HIS A 95 -14.80 -23.60 -16.59
CA HIS A 95 -13.94 -24.78 -16.71
C HIS A 95 -12.54 -24.43 -17.20
N ALA A 96 -12.43 -23.67 -18.29
CA ALA A 96 -11.14 -23.26 -18.83
C ALA A 96 -10.36 -22.37 -17.84
N VAL A 97 -11.06 -21.51 -17.09
CA VAL A 97 -10.45 -20.68 -16.05
C VAL A 97 -9.87 -21.55 -14.92
N VAL A 98 -10.62 -22.52 -14.42
CA VAL A 98 -10.13 -23.41 -13.35
C VAL A 98 -9.00 -24.31 -13.86
N GLU A 99 -9.11 -24.85 -15.06
CA GLU A 99 -8.09 -25.73 -15.66
C GLU A 99 -6.76 -24.98 -15.88
N ARG A 100 -6.81 -23.77 -16.43
CA ARG A 100 -5.60 -23.02 -16.81
C ARG A 100 -5.04 -22.14 -15.69
N LEU A 101 -5.91 -21.56 -14.86
CA LEU A 101 -5.54 -20.58 -13.83
C LEU A 101 -5.71 -21.12 -12.40
N GLY A 102 -6.24 -22.34 -12.23
CA GLY A 102 -6.42 -23.01 -10.95
C GLY A 102 -7.61 -22.52 -10.12
N SER A 103 -8.14 -21.33 -10.38
CA SER A 103 -9.26 -20.76 -9.61
C SER A 103 -9.99 -19.66 -10.38
N LEU A 104 -11.31 -19.57 -10.19
CA LEU A 104 -12.11 -18.43 -10.68
C LEU A 104 -11.67 -17.09 -10.06
N LYS A 105 -11.07 -17.12 -8.86
CA LYS A 105 -10.54 -15.91 -8.19
C LYS A 105 -9.24 -15.41 -8.81
N ALA A 106 -8.58 -16.22 -9.64
CA ALA A 106 -7.37 -15.82 -10.33
C ALA A 106 -7.66 -14.74 -11.39
N VAL A 107 -8.90 -14.69 -11.90
CA VAL A 107 -9.37 -13.62 -12.80
C VAL A 107 -9.83 -12.43 -11.96
N ASN A 108 -9.07 -11.34 -12.02
CA ASN A 108 -9.33 -10.06 -11.39
C ASN A 108 -8.78 -8.90 -12.23
N ASP A 109 -9.12 -7.66 -11.88
CA ASP A 109 -8.68 -6.45 -12.59
C ASP A 109 -7.16 -6.41 -12.83
N THR A 110 -6.36 -6.79 -11.84
CA THR A 110 -4.89 -6.79 -11.96
C THR A 110 -4.42 -7.80 -13.01
N SER A 111 -4.97 -9.02 -13.00
CA SER A 111 -4.66 -10.05 -13.99
C SER A 111 -5.10 -9.64 -15.40
N LEU A 112 -6.27 -8.99 -15.54
CA LEU A 112 -6.78 -8.51 -16.82
C LEU A 112 -5.93 -7.39 -17.41
N ILE A 113 -5.51 -6.42 -16.58
CA ILE A 113 -4.61 -5.34 -17.01
C ILE A 113 -3.26 -5.92 -17.44
N ARG A 114 -2.70 -6.87 -16.67
CA ARG A 114 -1.43 -7.52 -17.04
C ARG A 114 -1.56 -8.33 -18.33
N ALA A 115 -2.67 -9.04 -18.52
CA ALA A 115 -2.95 -9.77 -19.76
C ALA A 115 -3.10 -8.82 -20.95
N ALA A 116 -3.76 -7.66 -20.78
CA ALA A 116 -3.87 -6.64 -21.81
C ALA A 116 -2.50 -6.09 -22.23
N VAL A 117 -1.58 -5.87 -21.28
CA VAL A 117 -0.20 -5.46 -21.59
C VAL A 117 0.53 -6.52 -22.40
N LEU A 118 0.36 -7.81 -22.08
CA LEU A 118 0.95 -8.89 -22.88
C LEU A 118 0.35 -8.93 -24.29
N ALA A 119 -0.95 -8.68 -24.43
CA ALA A 119 -1.62 -8.64 -25.73
C ALA A 119 -1.14 -7.48 -26.63
N LEU A 120 -0.51 -6.44 -26.07
CA LEU A 120 0.09 -5.36 -26.87
C LEU A 120 1.26 -5.85 -27.74
N VAL A 121 1.94 -6.93 -27.34
CA VAL A 121 3.08 -7.48 -28.10
C VAL A 121 2.63 -8.04 -29.44
N ASP A 122 1.41 -8.58 -29.51
CA ASP A 122 0.86 -9.24 -30.69
C ASP A 122 -0.05 -8.30 -31.51
N MET A 123 -0.19 -7.03 -31.10
CA MET A 123 -1.10 -6.06 -31.73
C MET A 123 -0.38 -5.24 -32.80
N ASP A 124 -1.02 -5.04 -33.95
CA ASP A 124 -0.48 -4.18 -34.98
C ASP A 124 -0.60 -2.68 -34.61
N ASP A 125 0.36 -1.88 -35.09
CA ASP A 125 0.46 -0.46 -34.75
C ASP A 125 -0.80 0.33 -35.13
N ASN A 126 -1.46 0.00 -36.25
CA ASN A 126 -2.65 0.74 -36.69
C ASN A 126 -3.82 0.49 -35.73
N THR A 127 -4.06 -0.77 -35.35
CA THR A 127 -5.07 -1.13 -34.35
C THR A 127 -4.76 -0.49 -33.00
N LEU A 128 -3.50 -0.49 -32.58
CA LEU A 128 -3.09 0.16 -31.33
C LEU A 128 -3.37 1.67 -31.35
N ILE A 129 -3.04 2.35 -32.44
CA ILE A 129 -3.31 3.78 -32.62
C ILE A 129 -4.81 4.08 -32.52
N GLU A 130 -5.67 3.28 -33.14
CA GLU A 130 -7.12 3.46 -33.05
C GLU A 130 -7.65 3.26 -31.61
N TYR A 131 -7.14 2.28 -30.86
CA TYR A 131 -7.49 2.11 -29.45
C TYR A 131 -7.02 3.29 -28.58
N ILE A 132 -5.83 3.84 -28.85
CA ILE A 132 -5.33 5.02 -28.15
C ILE A 132 -6.25 6.22 -28.41
N LYS A 133 -6.64 6.44 -29.67
CA LYS A 133 -7.58 7.50 -30.06
C LYS A 133 -8.93 7.36 -29.35
N GLN A 134 -9.48 6.15 -29.33
CA GLN A 134 -10.75 5.89 -28.63
C GLN A 134 -10.63 6.17 -27.12
N THR A 135 -9.50 5.80 -26.50
CA THR A 135 -9.23 6.07 -25.08
C THR A 135 -9.19 7.58 -24.82
N GLN A 136 -8.50 8.35 -25.67
CA GLN A 136 -8.47 9.81 -25.57
C GLN A 136 -9.87 10.42 -25.64
N LEU A 137 -10.70 9.98 -26.60
CA LEU A 137 -12.08 10.44 -26.74
C LEU A 137 -12.92 10.12 -25.50
N ASN A 138 -12.76 8.93 -24.91
CA ASN A 138 -13.47 8.54 -23.69
C ASN A 138 -13.08 9.39 -22.48
N MET A 139 -11.80 9.78 -22.38
CA MET A 139 -11.28 10.66 -21.32
C MET A 139 -11.83 12.08 -21.43
N ILE A 140 -12.00 12.61 -22.65
CA ILE A 140 -12.52 13.96 -22.90
C ILE A 140 -14.05 13.98 -22.78
N GLY A 141 -14.74 12.99 -23.35
CA GLY A 141 -16.20 12.92 -23.41
C GLY A 141 -16.92 12.62 -22.09
N SER A 142 -16.18 12.34 -21.01
CA SER A 142 -16.75 12.15 -19.66
C SER A 142 -17.02 13.47 -18.92
N GLY A 143 -16.64 14.63 -19.50
CA GLY A 143 -16.91 15.96 -18.94
C GLY A 143 -18.21 16.64 -19.41
N ASN A 144 -18.84 16.15 -20.49
CA ASN A 144 -20.00 16.80 -21.13
C ASN A 144 -21.27 15.95 -21.08
N LYS A 145 -21.72 15.60 -19.87
CA LYS A 145 -23.12 15.18 -19.66
C LYS A 145 -23.68 15.96 -18.47
N SER A 146 -24.32 17.10 -18.77
CA SER A 146 -25.36 17.69 -17.93
C SER A 146 -26.66 16.94 -18.14
#